data_AF-A0A4Y3WL80-F1
#
_entry.id   AF-A0A4Y3WL80-F1
#
_cell.length_a   1.000
_cell.length_b   1.000
_cell.length_c   1.000
_cell.angle_alpha   90.00
_cell.angle_beta   90.00
_cell.angle_gamma   90.00
#
_symmetry.space_group_name_H-M   'P 1'
#
loop_
_entity.id
_entity.type
_entity.pdbx_description
1 polymer ?
#
loop_
_entity_poly.entity_id
_entity_poly.type
_entity_poly.pdbx_seq_one_letter_code
_entity_poly.pdbx_strand_id
1 'polypeptide(L)'
;MSPAEIARCYRTSRALQRYLDGEVDDPTAARVARHLQRCRRCGLQARTYRAIQQALRSGSRDVDELALRRLRAFTRSLAEPDDA
;
A
#
# COMPACT_ATOMS: atom_id res chain seq x y z
N MET A 1 -1.60 0.23 30.64
CA MET A 1 -2.02 0.82 29.35
C MET A 1 -3.37 1.45 29.55
N SER A 2 -3.50 2.74 29.28
CA SER A 2 -4.74 3.49 29.47
C SER A 2 -5.81 3.11 28.44
N PRO A 3 -7.11 3.29 28.75
CA PRO A 3 -8.20 3.09 27.79
C PRO A 3 -7.99 3.88 26.48
N ALA A 4 -7.45 5.10 26.58
CA ALA A 4 -7.14 5.94 25.44
C ALA A 4 -6.04 5.37 24.53
N GLU A 5 -5.05 4.67 25.10
CA GLU A 5 -4.00 3.98 24.31
C GLU A 5 -4.57 2.77 23.57
N ILE A 6 -5.44 1.99 24.21
CA ILE A 6 -6.12 0.85 23.57
C ILE A 6 -6.93 1.32 22.36
N ALA A 7 -7.72 2.39 22.52
CA ALA A 7 -8.50 2.97 21.43
C ALA A 7 -7.63 3.52 20.29
N ARG A 8 -6.42 4.03 20.58
CA ARG A 8 -5.46 4.45 19.55
C ARG A 8 -4.83 3.27 18.81
N CYS A 9 -4.49 2.19 19.52
CA CYS A 9 -4.02 0.95 18.91
C CYS A 9 -5.08 0.38 17.96
N TYR A 10 -6.33 0.28 18.41
CA TYR A 10 -7.43 -0.24 17.58
C TYR A 10 -7.66 0.59 16.32
N ARG A 11 -7.74 1.92 16.46
CA ARG A 11 -7.87 2.83 15.30
C ARG A 11 -6.70 2.71 14.33
N THR A 12 -5.48 2.54 14.84
CA THR A 12 -4.29 2.36 14.00
C THR A 12 -4.32 1.03 13.27
N SER A 13 -4.59 -0.07 13.96
CA SER A 13 -4.69 -1.40 13.35
C SER A 13 -5.77 -1.46 12.26
N ARG A 14 -6.92 -0.78 12.47
CA ARG A 14 -7.99 -0.71 11.45
C ARG A 14 -7.59 0.08 10.20
N ALA A 15 -6.76 1.12 10.35
CA ALA A 15 -6.31 1.94 9.23
C ALA A 15 -5.01 1.44 8.58
N LEU A 16 -4.35 0.44 9.16
CA LEU A 16 -2.96 0.10 8.86
C LEU A 16 -2.73 -0.35 7.42
N GLN A 17 -3.58 -1.23 6.87
CA GLN A 17 -3.43 -1.73 5.50
C GLN A 17 -3.59 -0.59 4.48
N ARG A 18 -4.72 0.13 4.51
CA ARG A 18 -4.92 1.34 3.67
C ARG A 18 -3.78 2.35 3.80
N TYR A 19 -3.25 2.57 5.00
CA TYR A 19 -2.09 3.43 5.20
C TYR A 19 -0.84 2.90 4.48
N LEU A 20 -0.57 1.59 4.53
CA LEU A 20 0.55 0.97 3.83
C LEU A 20 0.36 0.96 2.30
N ASP A 21 -0.88 0.95 1.84
CA ASP A 21 -1.24 1.02 0.42
C ASP A 21 -1.32 2.46 -0.12
N GLY A 22 -1.24 3.48 0.75
CA GLY A 22 -1.33 4.89 0.37
C GLY A 22 -2.77 5.41 0.21
N GLU A 23 -3.77 4.66 0.68
CA GLU A 23 -5.20 4.93 0.54
C GLU A 23 -5.81 5.62 1.76
N VAL A 24 -5.07 6.54 2.38
CA VAL A 24 -5.57 7.35 3.49
C VAL A 24 -5.24 8.82 3.26
N ASP A 25 -6.08 9.70 3.79
CA ASP A 25 -5.85 11.14 3.79
C ASP A 25 -4.63 11.52 4.65
N ASP A 26 -3.99 12.64 4.33
CA ASP A 26 -2.78 13.14 5.02
C ASP A 26 -2.93 13.22 6.55
N PRO A 27 -4.08 13.70 7.10
CA PRO A 27 -4.28 13.71 8.55
C PRO A 27 -4.25 12.31 9.17
N THR A 28 -4.85 11.31 8.51
CA THR A 28 -4.82 9.92 8.97
C THR A 28 -3.42 9.34 8.83
N ALA A 29 -2.72 9.62 7.72
CA ALA A 29 -1.35 9.18 7.50
C ALA A 29 -0.42 9.66 8.62
N ALA A 30 -0.43 10.96 8.92
CA ALA A 30 0.38 11.56 9.98
C ALA A 30 0.06 10.96 11.36
N ARG A 31 -1.22 10.74 11.67
CA ARG A 31 -1.66 10.13 12.93
C ARG A 31 -1.15 8.69 13.07
N VAL A 32 -1.29 7.89 12.02
CA VAL A 32 -0.82 6.49 12.00
C VAL A 32 0.71 6.46 12.13
N ALA A 33 1.44 7.23 11.32
CA ALA A 33 2.90 7.30 11.36
C ALA A 33 3.43 7.60 12.77
N ARG A 34 2.86 8.63 13.43
CA ARG A 34 3.22 8.98 14.82
C ARG A 34 2.94 7.85 15.80
N HIS A 35 1.84 7.10 15.65
CA HIS A 35 1.54 5.99 16.54
C HIS A 35 2.50 4.81 16.33
N LEU A 36 2.86 4.50 15.08
CA LEU A 36 3.80 3.42 14.76
C LEU A 36 5.20 3.65 15.35
N GLN A 37 5.63 4.92 15.46
CA GLN A 37 6.90 5.28 16.11
C GLN A 37 6.89 5.06 17.62
N ARG A 38 5.72 5.20 18.28
CA ARG A 38 5.60 5.18 19.75
C ARG A 38 5.09 3.84 20.29
N CYS A 39 4.33 3.08 19.51
CA CYS A 39 3.75 1.81 19.93
C CYS A 39 4.51 0.63 19.32
N ARG A 40 5.27 -0.10 20.14
CA ARG A 40 6.02 -1.29 19.73
C ARG A 40 5.14 -2.34 19.03
N ARG A 41 3.93 -2.60 19.54
CA ARG A 41 2.99 -3.61 18.99
C ARG A 41 2.55 -3.23 17.58
N CYS A 42 2.02 -2.02 17.39
CA CYS A 42 1.55 -1.56 16.09
C CYS A 42 2.73 -1.40 15.11
N GLY A 43 3.90 -0.93 15.58
CA GLY A 43 5.11 -0.86 14.77
C GLY A 43 5.58 -2.24 14.28
N LEU A 44 5.48 -3.29 15.10
CA LEU A 44 5.77 -4.65 14.69
C LEU A 44 4.79 -5.14 13.62
N GLN A 45 3.48 -4.93 13.83
CA GLN A 45 2.45 -5.29 12.85
C GLN A 45 2.71 -4.62 11.48
N ALA A 46 3.08 -3.34 11.48
CA ALA A 46 3.42 -2.60 10.26
C ALA A 46 4.64 -3.20 9.53
N ARG A 47 5.68 -3.60 10.27
CA ARG A 47 6.86 -4.26 9.67
C ARG A 47 6.50 -5.61 9.06
N THR A 48 5.69 -6.42 9.75
CA THR A 48 5.21 -7.70 9.23
C THR A 48 4.44 -7.53 7.93
N TYR A 49 3.50 -6.58 7.87
CA TYR A 49 2.74 -6.33 6.64
C TYR A 49 3.61 -5.82 5.49
N ARG A 50 4.59 -4.95 5.75
CA ARG A 50 5.54 -4.54 4.71
C ARG A 50 6.36 -5.70 4.17
N ALA A 51 6.82 -6.60 5.05
CA ALA A 51 7.55 -7.79 4.63
C ALA A 51 6.69 -8.70 3.75
N ILE A 52 5.41 -8.88 4.09
CA ILE A 52 4.45 -9.63 3.27
C ILE A 52 4.24 -8.95 1.91
N GLN A 53 3.98 -7.64 1.89
CA GLN A 53 3.84 -6.87 0.64
C GLN A 53 5.09 -7.00 -0.24
N GLN A 54 6.28 -6.93 0.36
CA GLN A 54 7.54 -7.10 -0.36
C GLN A 54 7.70 -8.51 -0.92
N ALA A 55 7.39 -9.55 -0.15
CA ALA A 55 7.43 -10.94 -0.60
C ALA A 55 6.46 -11.17 -1.78
N LEU A 56 5.22 -10.67 -1.68
CA LEU A 56 4.22 -10.77 -2.75
C LEU A 56 4.67 -10.06 -4.03
N ARG A 57 5.23 -8.85 -3.93
CA ARG A 57 5.81 -8.11 -5.07
C ARG A 57 7.04 -8.79 -5.67
N SER A 58 7.82 -9.48 -4.84
CA SER A 58 9.03 -10.18 -5.29
C SER A 58 8.69 -11.49 -6.02
N GLY A 59 7.58 -12.14 -5.66
CA GLY A 59 7.08 -13.34 -6.34
C GLY A 59 6.45 -13.07 -7.72
N SER A 60 6.13 -11.81 -8.06
CA SER A 60 5.49 -11.42 -9.33
C SER A 60 6.48 -11.16 -10.47
N ARG A 61 7.72 -11.65 -10.38
CA ARG A 61 8.84 -11.18 -11.22
C ARG A 61 8.93 -11.74 -12.64
N ASP A 62 8.13 -12.73 -13.02
CA ASP A 62 7.98 -13.08 -14.44
C ASP A 62 6.81 -12.31 -15.04
N VAL A 63 7.06 -11.04 -15.36
CA VAL A 63 6.17 -10.30 -16.25
C VAL A 63 6.45 -10.79 -17.67
N ASP A 64 5.47 -11.42 -18.31
CA ASP A 64 5.60 -11.87 -19.70
C ASP A 64 5.90 -10.68 -20.62
N GLU A 65 7.11 -10.66 -21.19
CA GLU A 65 7.57 -9.65 -22.15
C GLU A 65 6.67 -9.55 -23.39
N LEU A 66 6.01 -10.64 -23.80
CA LEU A 66 5.03 -10.60 -24.88
C LEU A 66 3.77 -9.84 -24.44
N ALA A 67 3.27 -10.08 -23.23
CA ALA A 67 2.14 -9.34 -22.67
C ALA A 67 2.45 -7.84 -22.54
N LEU A 68 3.67 -7.48 -22.08
CA LEU A 68 4.11 -6.08 -22.04
C LEU A 68 4.19 -5.43 -23.42
N ARG A 69 4.72 -6.14 -24.42
CA ARG A 69 4.76 -5.63 -25.80
C ARG A 69 3.37 -5.39 -26.35
N ARG A 70 2.44 -6.31 -26.14
CA ARG A 70 1.03 -6.17 -26.56
C ARG A 70 0.36 -4.99 -25.88
N LEU A 71 0.54 -4.84 -24.57
CA LEU A 71 -0.03 -3.71 -23.81
C LEU A 71 0.50 -2.36 -24.32
N ARG A 72 1.80 -2.26 -24.60
CA ARG A 72 2.42 -1.04 -25.17
C ARG A 72 1.93 -0.73 -26.58
N ALA A 73 1.68 -1.75 -27.40
CA ALA A 73 1.13 -1.55 -28.75
C ALA A 73 -0.31 -1.04 -28.67
N PHE A 74 -1.12 -1.63 -27.80
CA PHE A 74 -2.50 -1.21 -27.58
C PHE A 74 -2.61 0.23 -27.05
N THR A 75 -1.78 0.62 -26.08
CA THR A 75 -1.81 2.00 -25.59
C THR A 75 -1.38 3.02 -26.63
N ARG A 76 -0.51 2.65 -27.59
CA ARG A 76 -0.19 3.51 -28.74
C ARG A 76 -1.38 3.66 -29.70
N SER A 77 -2.08 2.57 -30.02
CA SER A 77 -3.25 2.64 -30.91
C SER A 77 -4.40 3.45 -30.30
N LEU A 78 -4.52 3.50 -28.97
CA LEU A 78 -5.49 4.36 -28.29
C LEU A 78 -5.11 5.85 -28.29
N ALA A 79 -3.85 6.19 -28.52
CA ALA A 79 -3.34 7.56 -28.51
C ALA A 79 -3.33 8.20 -29.90
N GLU A 80 -3.45 7.40 -30.96
CA GLU A 80 -3.68 7.89 -32.31
C GLU A 80 -5.14 8.35 -32.41
N PRO A 81 -5.41 9.59 -32.87
CA PRO A 81 -6.77 10.03 -33.10
C PRO A 81 -7.43 9.12 -34.15
N ASP A 82 -8.68 8.77 -33.91
CA ASP A 82 -9.49 8.00 -34.84
C ASP A 82 -9.70 8.85 -36.10
N ASP A 83 -8.89 8.62 -37.14
CA ASP A 83 -9.11 9.17 -38.46
C ASP A 83 -10.29 8.40 -39.11
N ALA A 84 -11.50 8.73 -38.69
CA ALA A 84 -12.77 8.26 -39.25
C ALA A 84 -13.72 9.43 -39.56
#